data_AF-A0A820LSL0-F1
#
_entry.id   AF-A0A820LSL0-F1
#
_cell.length_a   1.000
_cell.length_b   1.000
_cell.length_c   1.000
_cell.angle_alpha   90.00
_cell.angle_beta   90.00
_cell.angle_gamma   90.00
#
_symmetry.space_group_name_H-M   'P 1'
#
loop_
_entity.id
_entity.type
_entity.pdbx_description
1 polymer ?
#
loop_
_entity_poly.entity_id
_entity_poly.type
_entity_poly.pdbx_seq_one_letter_code
_entity_poly.pdbx_strand_id
1 'polypeptide(L)'
;SQSLHEMYHVMSVYLNRAGKIEKAFHDPLAACCAIDISIGQWKDVRLYMDEKTKEWGSKISENPNVKIIVDYDQDKYLSTLFAYA
;
A
#
# COMPACT_ATOMS: atom_id res chain seq x y z
N SER A 1 15.03 5.66 -19.19
CA SER A 1 16.07 6.35 -18.40
C SER A 1 16.90 5.32 -17.64
N GLN A 2 18.12 5.65 -17.19
CA GLN A 2 18.95 4.75 -16.37
C GLN A 2 18.26 4.37 -15.05
N SER A 3 17.53 5.31 -14.46
CA SER A 3 16.76 5.12 -13.22
C SER A 3 15.67 4.05 -13.35
N LEU A 4 14.96 4.03 -14.48
CA LEU A 4 13.92 3.02 -14.75
C LEU A 4 14.53 1.63 -14.90
N HIS A 5 15.68 1.54 -15.57
CA HIS A 5 16.41 0.28 -15.72
C HIS A 5 16.83 -0.31 -14.37
N GLU A 6 17.38 0.52 -13.48
CA GLU A 6 17.75 0.09 -12.12
C GLU A 6 16.52 -0.30 -11.28
N MET A 7 15.41 0.42 -11.40
CA MET A 7 14.16 0.03 -10.74
C MET A 7 13.69 -1.37 -11.19
N TYR A 8 13.69 -1.65 -12.50
CA TYR A 8 13.37 -2.98 -13.02
C TYR A 8 14.36 -4.05 -12.54
N HIS A 9 15.65 -3.74 -12.51
CA HIS A 9 16.68 -4.68 -12.06
C HIS A 9 16.48 -5.08 -10.59
N VAL A 10 16.35 -4.09 -9.69
CA VAL A 10 16.13 -4.33 -8.27
C VAL A 10 14.82 -5.09 -8.03
N MET A 11 13.76 -4.75 -8.76
CA MET A 11 12.47 -5.45 -8.63
C MET A 11 12.57 -6.91 -9.07
N SER A 12 13.31 -7.18 -10.15
CA SER A 12 13.56 -8.54 -10.63
C SER A 12 14.32 -9.37 -9.58
N VAL A 13 15.31 -8.78 -8.92
CA VAL A 13 16.03 -9.43 -7.81
C VAL A 13 15.09 -9.68 -6.62
N TYR A 14 14.28 -8.70 -6.25
CA TYR A 14 13.32 -8.79 -5.15
C TYR A 14 12.31 -9.92 -5.35
N LEU A 15 11.75 -10.03 -6.56
CA LEU A 15 10.80 -11.09 -6.94
C LEU A 15 11.47 -12.47 -7.01
N ASN A 16 12.69 -12.57 -7.54
CA ASN A 16 13.40 -13.85 -7.63
C ASN A 16 13.84 -14.40 -6.27
N ARG A 17 14.17 -13.52 -5.31
CA ARG A 17 14.57 -13.91 -3.95
C ARG A 17 13.40 -14.43 -3.11
N ALA A 18 12.16 -14.20 -3.55
CA ALA A 18 10.95 -14.46 -2.78
C ALA A 18 10.57 -15.93 -2.61
N GLY A 19 11.05 -16.83 -3.49
CA GLY A 19 10.77 -18.27 -3.42
C GLY A 19 9.29 -18.63 -3.25
N LYS A 20 8.53 -18.81 -4.35
CA LYS A 20 7.11 -19.26 -4.39
C LYS A 20 6.07 -18.47 -3.57
N ILE A 21 6.47 -17.51 -2.74
CA ILE A 21 5.56 -16.65 -1.98
C ILE A 21 5.29 -15.40 -2.81
N GLU A 22 4.02 -15.17 -3.14
CA GLU A 22 3.56 -13.94 -3.77
C GLU A 22 4.02 -12.73 -2.94
N LYS A 23 4.74 -11.80 -3.58
CA LYS A 23 5.20 -10.58 -2.93
C LYS A 23 4.15 -9.49 -3.08
N ALA A 24 3.69 -8.97 -1.94
CA ALA A 24 2.78 -7.84 -1.92
C ALA A 24 3.51 -6.54 -2.30
N PHE A 25 2.90 -5.78 -3.21
CA PHE A 25 3.37 -4.49 -3.70
C PHE A 25 2.79 -3.34 -2.87
N HIS A 26 3.12 -3.30 -1.57
CA HIS A 26 2.53 -2.35 -0.63
C HIS A 26 2.87 -0.88 -0.94
N ASP A 27 4.14 -0.57 -1.14
CA ASP A 27 4.57 0.83 -1.34
C ASP A 27 4.05 1.41 -2.67
N PRO A 28 4.09 0.68 -3.81
CA PRO A 28 3.45 1.15 -5.03
C PRO A 28 1.94 1.36 -4.90
N LEU A 29 1.23 0.47 -4.18
CA LEU A 29 -0.20 0.66 -3.91
C LEU A 29 -0.45 1.92 -3.09
N ALA A 30 0.35 2.17 -2.04
CA ALA A 30 0.25 3.38 -1.23
C ALA A 30 0.52 4.65 -2.04
N ALA A 31 1.52 4.64 -2.91
CA ALA A 31 1.82 5.75 -3.81
C ALA A 31 0.67 6.00 -4.81
N CYS A 32 0.10 4.95 -5.39
CA CYS A 32 -1.05 5.07 -6.29
C CYS A 32 -2.28 5.62 -5.55
N CYS A 33 -2.55 5.13 -4.33
CA CYS A 33 -3.64 5.65 -3.49
C CYS A 33 -3.47 7.13 -3.12
N ALA A 34 -2.24 7.64 -3.04
CA ALA A 34 -1.98 9.06 -2.84
C ALA A 34 -2.24 9.91 -4.10
N ILE A 35 -2.13 9.31 -5.29
CA ILE A 35 -2.44 9.95 -6.59
C ILE A 35 -3.96 9.91 -6.84
N ASP A 36 -4.60 8.75 -6.65
CA ASP A 36 -6.03 8.53 -6.79
C ASP A 36 -6.58 7.79 -5.57
N ILE A 37 -7.26 8.54 -4.70
CA ILE A 37 -7.87 8.00 -3.48
C ILE A 37 -8.99 6.99 -3.77
N SER A 38 -9.57 6.99 -4.98
CA SER A 38 -10.64 6.08 -5.36
C SER A 38 -10.16 4.65 -5.65
N ILE A 39 -8.85 4.43 -5.66
CA ILE A 39 -8.23 3.10 -5.69
C ILE A 39 -8.51 2.36 -4.38
N GLY A 40 -8.39 3.04 -3.25
CA GLY A 40 -8.58 2.42 -1.94
C GLY A 40 -10.05 2.41 -1.50
N GLN A 41 -10.45 1.34 -0.82
CA GLN A 41 -11.60 1.36 0.07
C GLN A 41 -11.13 1.70 1.47
N TRP A 42 -11.68 2.77 2.06
CA TRP A 42 -11.14 3.37 3.28
C TRP A 42 -12.11 3.21 4.44
N LYS A 43 -11.55 2.89 5.62
CA LYS A 43 -12.30 2.87 6.87
C LYS A 43 -11.78 3.92 7.84
N ASP A 44 -12.71 4.72 8.35
CA ASP A 44 -12.48 5.66 9.45
C ASP A 44 -12.20 4.90 10.75
N VAL A 45 -11.02 5.14 11.33
CA VAL A 45 -10.60 4.48 12.56
C VAL A 45 -9.91 5.48 13.49
N ARG A 46 -9.81 5.08 14.76
CA ARG A 46 -8.89 5.68 15.72
C ARG A 46 -7.67 4.77 15.86
N LEU A 47 -6.52 5.27 15.43
CA LEU A 47 -5.21 4.70 15.79
C LEU A 47 -4.93 4.99 17.27
N TYR A 48 -4.42 3.99 17.97
CA TYR A 48 -4.01 4.10 19.37
C TYR A 48 -2.76 3.27 19.64
N MET A 49 -1.99 3.66 20.65
CA MET A 49 -0.93 2.84 21.23
C MET A 49 -1.51 2.11 22.45
N ASP A 50 -1.39 0.79 22.50
CA ASP A 50 -1.69 0.04 23.71
C ASP A 50 -0.57 0.26 24.73
N GLU A 51 -0.88 0.89 25.87
CA GLU A 51 0.12 1.22 26.88
C GLU A 51 0.69 -0.01 27.62
N LYS A 52 -0.03 -1.15 27.59
CA LYS A 52 0.40 -2.38 28.24
C LYS A 52 1.31 -3.20 27.33
N THR A 53 0.95 -3.36 26.06
CA THR A 53 1.76 -4.14 25.10
C THR A 53 2.82 -3.29 24.38
N LYS A 54 2.66 -1.95 24.39
CA LYS A 54 3.47 -1.00 23.62
C LYS A 54 3.38 -1.22 22.11
N GLU A 55 2.22 -1.71 21.65
CA GLU A 55 1.93 -1.96 20.24
C GLU A 55 0.87 -1.00 19.69
N TRP A 56 0.96 -0.70 18.40
CA TRP A 56 -0.07 0.06 17.70
C TRP A 56 -1.29 -0.80 17.41
N GLY A 57 -2.47 -0.23 17.65
CA GLY A 57 -3.76 -0.82 17.30
C GLY A 57 -4.66 0.19 16.60
N SER A 58 -5.73 -0.31 15.97
CA SER A 58 -6.77 0.53 15.39
C SER A 58 -8.15 -0.02 15.73
N LYS A 59 -9.13 0.87 15.86
CA LYS A 59 -10.54 0.50 16.07
C LYS A 59 -11.48 1.46 15.37
N ILE A 60 -12.64 0.95 14.95
CA ILE A 60 -13.74 1.78 14.43
C ILE A 60 -14.15 2.76 15.53
N SER A 61 -14.34 4.03 15.16
CA SER A 61 -14.67 5.09 16.11
C SER A 61 -15.55 6.15 15.46
N GLU A 62 -16.47 6.72 16.25
CA GLU A 62 -17.28 7.88 15.84
C GLU A 62 -16.45 9.18 15.74
N ASN A 63 -15.26 9.20 16.32
CA ASN A 63 -14.33 10.33 16.26
C ASN A 63 -12.96 9.86 15.71
N PRO A 64 -12.90 9.48 14.42
CA PRO A 64 -11.69 8.94 13.81
C PRO A 64 -10.58 10.00 13.73
N ASN A 65 -9.33 9.54 13.73
CA ASN A 65 -8.16 10.41 13.51
C ASN A 65 -7.39 10.03 12.23
N VAL A 66 -7.76 8.93 11.58
CA VAL A 66 -7.09 8.41 10.39
C VAL A 66 -8.06 7.54 9.58
N LYS A 67 -7.73 7.33 8.30
CA LYS A 67 -8.35 6.34 7.43
C LYS A 67 -7.34 5.24 7.11
N ILE A 68 -7.76 3.98 7.21
CA ILE A 68 -6.95 2.82 6.81
C ILE A 68 -7.60 2.18 5.58
N ILE A 69 -6.77 1.75 4.63
CA ILE A 69 -7.22 0.98 3.47
C ILE A 69 -7.59 -0.44 3.92
N VAL A 70 -8.79 -0.89 3.57
CA VAL A 70 -9.29 -2.23 3.92
C VAL A 70 -9.45 -3.14 2.69
N ASP A 71 -9.50 -2.53 1.50
CA ASP A 71 -9.56 -3.21 0.21
C ASP A 71 -9.16 -2.23 -0.90
N TYR A 72 -9.01 -2.68 -2.14
CA TYR A 72 -8.64 -1.82 -3.26
C TYR A 72 -9.25 -2.27 -4.61
N ASP A 73 -9.40 -1.32 -5.52
CA ASP A 73 -9.75 -1.54 -6.92
C ASP A 73 -8.50 -1.88 -7.72
N GLN A 74 -8.38 -3.13 -8.12
CA GLN A 74 -7.20 -3.65 -8.82
C GLN A 74 -7.03 -3.02 -10.22
N ASP A 75 -8.12 -2.76 -10.94
CA ASP A 75 -8.06 -2.23 -12.31
C ASP A 75 -7.57 -0.78 -12.29
N LYS A 76 -8.10 0.03 -11.37
CA LYS A 76 -7.61 1.41 -11.17
C LYS A 76 -6.17 1.42 -10.71
N TYR A 77 -5.79 0.54 -9.77
CA TYR A 77 -4.41 0.43 -9.31
C TYR A 77 -3.45 0.17 -10.48
N LEU A 78 -3.73 -0.83 -11.33
CA LEU A 78 -2.87 -1.15 -12.47
C LEU A 78 -2.85 -0.02 -13.50
N SER A 79 -4.01 0.62 -13.75
CA SER A 79 -4.09 1.77 -14.65
C SER A 79 -3.23 2.94 -14.16
N THR A 80 -3.29 3.28 -12.87
CA THR A 80 -2.46 4.35 -12.29
C THR A 80 -0.99 3.99 -12.28
N LEU A 81 -0.64 2.74 -11.93
CA LEU A 81 0.74 2.28 -11.86
C LEU A 81 1.44 2.37 -13.23
N PHE A 82 0.74 2.06 -14.31
CA PHE A 82 1.28 2.01 -15.66
C PHE A 82 0.90 3.21 -16.54
N ALA A 83 0.28 4.25 -15.99
CA ALA A 83 -0.19 5.41 -16.76
C ALA A 83 0.92 6.13 -17.56
N TYR A 84 2.19 5.93 -17.18
CA TYR A 84 3.37 6.54 -17.79
C TYR A 84 4.43 5.51 -18.22
N ALA A 85 4.04 4.23 -18.34
CA ALA A 85 4.91 3.15 -18.75
C ALA A 85 5.08 3.06 -20.27
#